data_AF-A0A376E2T5-F1
#
_entry.id   AF-A0A376E2T5-F1
#
_cell.length_a   1.000
_cell.length_b   1.000
_cell.length_c   1.000
_cell.angle_alpha   90.00
_cell.angle_beta   90.00
_cell.angle_gamma   90.00
#
_symmetry.space_group_name_H-M   'P 1'
#
loop_
_entity.id
_entity.type
_entity.pdbx_description
1 polymer ?
#
loop_
_entity_poly.entity_id
_entity_poly.type
_entity_poly.pdbx_seq_one_letter_code
_entity_poly.pdbx_strand_id
1 'polypeptide(L)'
;MVISVNSTKKMDTRLIWDDDKKGFTRIFSEEKIEKVNPIEYYKKVELEKRALGLRDILYAQNPFLTSLLDDNFFEKKAKDILGDFFDQFEKIEVPQNFLKLLETTKKSVQVKLLKGQSLNPDQLMALIFKSYEDFGMVYSRYLFEKIKQWN
;
A
#
# COMPACT_ATOMS: atom_id res chain seq x y z
N MET A 1 31.75 2.48 -4.52
CA MET A 1 30.75 2.28 -3.45
C MET A 1 29.53 1.64 -4.10
N VAL A 2 29.42 0.32 -4.02
CA VAL A 2 28.32 -0.42 -4.67
C VAL A 2 27.15 -0.39 -3.69
N ILE A 3 26.12 0.39 -4.00
CA ILE A 3 24.85 0.34 -3.27
C ILE A 3 24.22 -1.00 -3.66
N SER A 4 24.33 -1.98 -2.75
CA SER A 4 23.57 -3.22 -2.82
C SER A 4 22.10 -2.84 -2.84
N VAL A 5 21.45 -2.99 -3.99
CA VAL A 5 20.00 -2.94 -4.10
C VAL A 5 19.51 -4.13 -3.30
N ASN A 6 19.04 -3.88 -2.07
CA ASN A 6 18.42 -4.89 -1.23
C ASN A 6 17.39 -5.63 -2.09
N SER A 7 17.63 -6.93 -2.30
CA SER A 7 16.66 -7.83 -2.91
C SER A 7 15.37 -7.66 -2.13
N THR A 8 14.40 -7.01 -2.74
CA THR A 8 13.22 -6.56 -2.03
C THR A 8 12.43 -7.80 -1.68
N LYS A 9 12.34 -8.12 -0.39
CA LYS A 9 11.55 -9.25 0.12
C LYS A 9 10.14 -9.17 -0.50
N LYS A 10 9.71 -10.24 -1.18
CA LYS A 10 8.32 -10.36 -1.66
C LYS A 10 7.38 -10.26 -0.44
N MET A 11 6.21 -9.65 -0.63
CA MET A 11 5.20 -9.54 0.41
C MET A 11 4.87 -10.91 1.00
N ASP A 12 4.82 -10.99 2.33
CA ASP A 12 4.44 -12.24 3.01
C ASP A 12 2.92 -12.42 2.87
N THR A 13 2.50 -13.62 2.47
CA THR A 13 1.08 -13.91 2.28
C THR A 13 0.73 -15.28 2.80
N ARG A 14 -0.47 -15.40 3.39
CA ARG A 14 -1.03 -16.68 3.82
C ARG A 14 -2.46 -16.83 3.33
N LEU A 15 -2.86 -18.06 3.06
CA LEU A 15 -4.24 -18.41 2.73
C LEU A 15 -4.94 -18.99 3.97
N ILE A 16 -6.16 -18.53 4.22
CA ILE A 16 -7.08 -19.12 5.18
C ILE A 16 -8.21 -19.73 4.37
N TRP A 17 -8.28 -21.06 4.34
CA TRP A 17 -9.30 -21.78 3.59
C TRP A 17 -10.63 -21.80 4.35
N ASP A 18 -11.73 -21.77 3.61
CA ASP A 18 -13.07 -21.98 4.16
C ASP A 18 -13.21 -23.43 4.63
N ASP A 19 -14.16 -23.69 5.54
CA ASP A 19 -14.38 -25.01 6.14
C ASP A 19 -14.65 -26.11 5.09
N ASP A 20 -15.32 -25.74 3.99
CA ASP A 20 -15.63 -26.64 2.87
C ASP A 20 -14.50 -26.74 1.82
N LYS A 21 -13.41 -25.98 2.01
CA LYS A 21 -12.24 -25.85 1.12
C LYS A 21 -12.56 -25.41 -0.31
N LYS A 22 -13.72 -24.81 -0.56
CA LYS A 22 -14.09 -24.29 -1.88
C LYS A 22 -13.70 -22.84 -2.11
N GLY A 23 -13.39 -22.12 -1.03
CA GLY A 23 -12.90 -20.75 -1.06
C GLY A 23 -11.77 -20.54 -0.08
N PHE A 24 -11.14 -19.36 -0.18
CA PHE A 24 -10.12 -18.92 0.75
C PHE A 24 -10.07 -17.41 0.84
N THR A 25 -9.53 -16.92 1.95
CA THR A 25 -9.11 -15.53 2.14
C THR A 25 -7.59 -15.44 2.12
N ARG A 26 -7.03 -14.60 1.23
CA ARG A 26 -5.61 -14.26 1.27
C ARG A 26 -5.37 -13.11 2.24
N ILE A 27 -4.48 -13.34 3.20
CA ILE A 27 -3.97 -12.31 4.11
C ILE A 27 -2.63 -11.83 3.57
N PHE A 28 -2.50 -10.52 3.43
CA PHE A 28 -1.26 -9.85 3.10
C PHE A 28 -0.62 -9.34 4.39
N SER A 29 0.50 -9.94 4.75
CA SER A 29 1.30 -9.55 5.89
C SER A 29 2.46 -8.70 5.38
N GLU A 30 2.56 -7.50 5.91
CA GLU A 30 3.69 -6.63 5.65
C GLU A 30 4.44 -6.47 6.97
N GLU A 31 5.74 -6.77 6.93
CA GLU A 31 6.62 -6.47 8.05
C GLU A 31 6.74 -4.96 8.27
N LYS A 32 7.55 -4.59 9.26
CA LYS A 32 8.00 -3.23 9.50
C LYS A 32 8.57 -2.61 8.20
N ILE A 33 8.01 -1.48 7.78
CA ILE A 33 8.51 -0.67 6.66
C ILE A 33 9.18 0.57 7.24
N GLU A 34 10.41 0.87 6.82
CA GLU A 34 11.15 2.04 7.30
C GLU A 34 11.69 2.90 6.18
N LYS A 35 11.34 4.18 6.23
CA LYS A 35 11.96 5.27 5.46
C LYS A 35 12.02 4.99 3.95
N VAL A 36 10.91 4.57 3.36
CA VAL A 36 10.80 4.31 1.92
C VAL A 36 10.13 5.48 1.19
N ASN A 37 10.33 5.56 -0.13
CA ASN A 37 9.52 6.42 -0.98
C ASN A 37 8.07 5.88 -0.99
N PRO A 38 7.07 6.65 -0.51
CA PRO A 38 5.69 6.19 -0.47
C PRO A 38 5.13 5.87 -1.85
N ILE A 39 5.49 6.65 -2.88
CA ILE A 39 4.94 6.51 -4.23
C ILE A 39 5.37 5.17 -4.81
N GLU A 40 6.68 4.89 -4.80
CA GLU A 40 7.23 3.60 -5.27
C GLU A 40 6.69 2.42 -4.46
N TYR A 41 6.60 2.59 -3.14
CA TYR A 41 6.11 1.55 -2.24
C TYR A 41 4.65 1.20 -2.54
N TYR A 42 3.74 2.18 -2.60
CA TYR A 42 2.33 1.91 -2.89
C TYR A 42 2.12 1.37 -4.31
N LYS A 43 2.84 1.91 -5.32
CA LYS A 43 2.82 1.39 -6.69
C LYS A 43 3.20 -0.09 -6.73
N LYS A 44 4.27 -0.46 -6.02
CA LYS A 44 4.75 -1.84 -5.93
C LYS A 44 3.75 -2.74 -5.20
N VAL A 45 3.32 -2.35 -4.00
CA VAL A 45 2.41 -3.14 -3.14
C VAL A 45 1.10 -3.41 -3.87
N GLU A 46 0.54 -2.41 -4.55
CA GLU A 46 -0.71 -2.56 -5.27
C GLU A 46 -0.55 -3.47 -6.49
N LEU A 47 0.57 -3.37 -7.20
CA LEU A 47 0.89 -4.28 -8.32
C LEU A 47 0.95 -5.73 -7.85
N GLU A 48 1.69 -6.00 -6.77
CA GLU A 48 1.82 -7.35 -6.20
C GLU A 48 0.46 -7.91 -5.75
N LYS A 49 -0.33 -7.10 -5.02
CA LYS A 49 -1.68 -7.47 -4.57
C LYS A 49 -2.61 -7.75 -5.73
N ARG A 50 -2.57 -6.92 -6.78
CA ARG A 50 -3.41 -7.10 -7.97
C ARG A 50 -3.04 -8.36 -8.74
N ALA A 51 -1.75 -8.63 -8.94
CA ALA A 51 -1.29 -9.83 -9.62
C ALA A 51 -1.73 -11.11 -8.87
N LEU A 52 -1.55 -11.12 -7.54
CA LEU A 52 -2.02 -12.23 -6.69
C LEU A 52 -3.54 -12.37 -6.71
N GLY A 53 -4.27 -11.26 -6.62
CA GLY A 53 -5.73 -11.28 -6.68
C GLY A 53 -6.27 -11.82 -8.01
N LEU A 54 -5.66 -11.43 -9.13
CA LEU A 54 -6.01 -11.97 -10.45
C LEU A 54 -5.76 -13.48 -10.53
N ARG A 55 -4.64 -13.95 -9.99
CA ARG A 55 -4.34 -15.38 -9.89
C ARG A 55 -5.37 -16.10 -9.02
N ASP A 56 -5.72 -15.55 -7.88
CA ASP A 56 -6.67 -16.16 -6.96
C ASP A 56 -8.08 -16.26 -7.56
N ILE A 57 -8.54 -15.21 -8.24
CA ILE A 57 -9.82 -15.19 -8.95
C ILE A 57 -9.81 -16.26 -10.06
N LEU A 58 -8.74 -16.33 -10.85
CA LEU A 58 -8.65 -17.33 -11.91
C LEU A 58 -8.56 -18.74 -11.33
N TYR A 59 -7.85 -18.93 -10.22
CA TYR A 59 -7.75 -20.22 -9.54
C TYR A 59 -9.11 -20.70 -9.08
N ALA A 60 -9.91 -19.82 -8.45
CA ALA A 60 -11.25 -20.15 -7.99
C ALA A 60 -12.18 -20.57 -9.14
N GLN A 61 -11.96 -20.04 -10.35
CA GLN A 61 -12.76 -20.37 -11.54
C GLN A 61 -12.24 -21.58 -12.31
N ASN A 62 -10.92 -21.68 -12.48
CA ASN A 62 -10.25 -22.71 -13.27
C ASN A 62 -8.80 -22.94 -12.77
N PRO A 63 -8.62 -23.89 -11.83
CA PRO A 63 -7.29 -24.23 -11.30
C PRO A 63 -6.33 -24.74 -12.36
N PHE A 64 -6.82 -25.53 -13.34
CA PHE A 64 -5.99 -26.09 -14.40
C PHE A 64 -5.40 -24.98 -15.27
N LEU A 65 -6.23 -24.06 -15.77
CA LEU A 65 -5.76 -22.93 -16.57
C LEU A 65 -4.77 -22.06 -15.77
N THR A 66 -5.07 -21.79 -14.50
CA THR A 66 -4.16 -21.02 -13.62
C THR A 66 -2.79 -21.67 -13.52
N SER A 67 -2.71 -23.00 -13.45
CA SER A 67 -1.45 -23.74 -13.36
C SER A 67 -0.59 -23.69 -14.62
N LEU A 68 -1.17 -23.31 -15.77
CA LEU A 68 -0.46 -23.15 -17.04
C LEU A 68 0.16 -21.76 -17.22
N LEU A 69 -0.20 -20.80 -16.36
CA LEU A 69 0.22 -19.40 -16.47
C LEU A 69 1.30 -19.07 -15.43
N ASP A 70 2.36 -18.40 -15.86
CA ASP A 70 3.46 -18.00 -15.00
C ASP A 70 3.17 -16.69 -14.24
N ASP A 71 4.06 -16.31 -13.31
CA ASP A 71 3.97 -15.04 -12.57
C ASP A 71 3.94 -13.83 -13.53
N ASN A 72 4.71 -13.88 -14.63
CA ASN A 72 4.82 -12.77 -15.58
C ASN A 72 3.49 -12.44 -16.25
N PHE A 73 2.67 -13.44 -16.57
CA PHE A 73 1.33 -13.23 -17.12
C PHE A 73 0.47 -12.35 -16.19
N PHE A 74 0.41 -12.71 -14.90
CA PHE A 74 -0.40 -11.99 -13.92
C PHE A 74 0.16 -10.60 -13.62
N GLU A 75 1.49 -10.47 -13.53
CA GLU A 75 2.14 -9.17 -13.33
C GLU A 75 1.90 -8.23 -14.51
N LYS A 76 2.03 -8.71 -15.75
CA LYS A 76 1.73 -7.92 -16.95
C LYS A 76 0.27 -7.48 -16.96
N LYS A 77 -0.66 -8.41 -16.70
CA LYS A 77 -2.08 -8.08 -16.67
C LYS A 77 -2.42 -7.08 -15.55
N ALA A 78 -1.78 -7.20 -14.39
CA ALA A 78 -1.93 -6.26 -13.30
C ALA A 78 -1.42 -4.87 -13.66
N LYS A 79 -0.27 -4.75 -14.34
CA LYS A 79 0.24 -3.47 -14.87
C LYS A 79 -0.75 -2.84 -15.86
N ASP A 80 -1.26 -3.63 -16.80
CA ASP A 80 -2.22 -3.14 -17.82
C ASP A 80 -3.51 -2.62 -17.16
N ILE A 81 -4.00 -3.28 -16.10
CA ILE A 81 -5.18 -2.84 -15.35
C ILE A 81 -4.89 -1.59 -14.52
N LEU A 82 -3.72 -1.54 -13.89
CA LEU A 82 -3.34 -0.37 -13.09
C LEU A 82 -3.15 0.86 -13.96
N GLY A 83 -2.58 0.73 -15.17
CA GLY A 83 -2.37 1.85 -16.09
C GLY A 83 -1.88 3.10 -15.34
N ASP A 84 -2.64 4.18 -15.47
CA ASP A 84 -2.36 5.49 -14.86
C ASP A 84 -3.11 5.70 -13.52
N PHE A 85 -3.52 4.61 -12.84
CA PHE A 85 -4.30 4.66 -11.60
C PHE A 85 -3.67 5.56 -10.53
N PHE A 86 -2.35 5.61 -10.46
CA PHE A 86 -1.67 6.43 -9.46
C PHE A 86 -1.57 7.91 -9.84
N ASP A 87 -1.60 8.22 -11.14
CA ASP A 87 -1.48 9.58 -11.67
C ASP A 87 -2.70 10.44 -11.31
N GLN A 88 -3.81 9.81 -10.91
CA GLN A 88 -4.97 10.52 -10.39
C GLN A 88 -4.67 11.21 -9.05
N PHE A 89 -3.80 10.63 -8.20
CA PHE A 89 -3.50 11.17 -6.87
C PHE A 89 -2.61 12.41 -6.94
N GLU A 90 -1.82 12.56 -8.01
CA GLU A 90 -1.04 13.78 -8.28
C GLU A 90 -1.96 14.97 -8.59
N LYS A 91 -3.14 14.70 -9.16
CA LYS A 91 -4.13 15.70 -9.57
C LYS A 91 -5.13 16.06 -8.47
N ILE A 92 -5.22 15.24 -7.41
CA ILE A 92 -6.16 15.47 -6.32
C ILE A 92 -5.68 16.64 -5.46
N GLU A 93 -6.56 17.61 -5.28
CA GLU A 93 -6.31 18.73 -4.40
C GLU A 93 -6.33 18.29 -2.94
N VAL A 94 -5.23 18.57 -2.23
CA VAL A 94 -5.10 18.35 -0.79
C VAL A 94 -5.47 19.64 -0.07
N PRO A 95 -6.38 19.62 0.92
CA PRO A 95 -6.77 20.83 1.62
C PRO A 95 -5.56 21.51 2.28
N GLN A 96 -5.42 22.84 2.06
CA GLN A 96 -4.23 23.61 2.46
C GLN A 96 -3.86 23.48 3.94
N ASN A 97 -4.84 23.24 4.82
CA ASN A 97 -4.58 23.06 6.25
C ASN A 97 -3.69 21.84 6.53
N PHE A 98 -3.81 20.76 5.74
CA PHE A 98 -2.95 19.59 5.86
C PHE A 98 -1.55 19.82 5.31
N LEU A 99 -1.40 20.61 4.23
CA LEU A 99 -0.07 20.99 3.73
C LEU A 99 0.67 21.87 4.74
N LYS A 100 -0.01 22.88 5.31
CA LYS A 100 0.53 23.72 6.39
C LYS A 100 0.87 22.93 7.66
N LEU A 101 0.23 21.78 7.88
CA LEU A 101 0.56 20.89 8.99
C LEU A 101 1.99 20.37 8.90
N LEU A 102 2.44 20.08 7.67
CA LEU A 102 3.77 19.52 7.39
C LEU A 102 4.89 20.55 7.61
N GLU A 103 4.57 21.84 7.54
CA GLU A 103 5.51 22.95 7.73
C GLU A 103 5.76 23.29 9.22
N THR A 104 4.99 22.70 10.15
CA THR A 104 5.07 23.08 11.57
C THR A 104 5.17 21.89 12.52
N THR A 105 6.05 22.03 13.51
CA THR A 105 6.20 21.07 14.61
C THR A 105 5.46 21.50 15.87
N LYS A 106 4.87 22.71 15.89
CA LYS A 106 4.22 23.26 17.09
C LYS A 106 2.83 22.66 17.27
N LYS A 107 2.67 21.79 18.28
CA LYS A 107 1.41 21.09 18.61
C LYS A 107 0.19 22.01 18.67
N SER A 108 0.30 23.20 19.27
CA SER A 108 -0.83 24.14 19.37
C SER A 108 -1.31 24.65 18.01
N VAL A 109 -0.41 24.75 17.02
CA VAL A 109 -0.74 25.14 15.65
C VAL A 109 -1.37 23.96 14.91
N GLN A 110 -0.78 22.76 15.04
CA GLN A 110 -1.32 21.54 14.47
C GLN A 110 -2.77 21.27 14.90
N VAL A 111 -3.08 21.41 16.20
CA VAL A 111 -4.45 21.27 16.72
C VAL A 111 -5.42 22.27 16.08
N LYS A 112 -4.99 23.52 15.87
CA LYS A 112 -5.82 24.54 15.22
C LYS A 112 -6.06 24.20 13.75
N LEU A 113 -5.02 23.77 13.03
CA LEU A 113 -5.10 23.40 11.61
C LEU A 113 -6.02 22.19 11.39
N LEU A 114 -6.01 21.21 12.29
CA LEU A 114 -6.80 19.98 12.18
C LEU A 114 -8.26 20.12 12.64
N LYS A 115 -8.61 21.20 13.33
CA LYS A 115 -9.95 21.33 13.94
C LYS A 115 -11.03 21.36 12.87
N GLY A 116 -11.95 20.38 12.93
CA GLY A 116 -13.07 20.26 12.00
C GLY A 116 -12.68 19.87 10.58
N GLN A 117 -11.44 19.42 10.36
CA GLN A 117 -10.98 18.96 9.06
C GLN A 117 -11.19 17.45 8.91
N SER A 118 -11.34 17.01 7.66
CA SER A 118 -11.43 15.60 7.28
C SER A 118 -10.71 15.37 5.95
N LEU A 119 -10.22 14.16 5.75
CA LEU A 119 -9.73 13.66 4.47
C LEU A 119 -10.56 12.45 4.08
N ASN A 120 -10.93 12.36 2.80
CA ASN A 120 -11.32 11.08 2.23
C ASN A 120 -10.06 10.25 1.90
N PRO A 121 -10.20 8.94 1.58
CA PRO A 121 -9.06 8.07 1.28
C PRO A 121 -8.15 8.59 0.15
N ASP A 122 -8.73 9.15 -0.91
CA ASP A 122 -7.98 9.62 -2.07
C ASP A 122 -7.16 10.88 -1.74
N GLN A 123 -7.74 11.81 -0.97
CA GLN A 123 -7.05 12.99 -0.46
C GLN A 123 -5.95 12.62 0.54
N LEU A 124 -6.16 11.56 1.33
CA LEU A 124 -5.11 11.05 2.21
C LEU A 124 -3.94 10.48 1.40
N MET A 125 -4.20 9.71 0.33
CA MET A 125 -3.15 9.20 -0.56
C MET A 125 -2.40 10.35 -1.24
N ALA A 126 -3.14 11.32 -1.78
CA ALA A 126 -2.56 12.52 -2.38
C ALA A 126 -1.69 13.31 -1.40
N LEU A 127 -2.12 13.47 -0.14
CA LEU A 127 -1.31 14.09 0.91
C LEU A 127 -0.02 13.31 1.18
N ILE A 128 -0.09 11.97 1.23
CA ILE A 128 1.09 11.12 1.43
C ILE A 128 2.09 11.33 0.28
N PHE A 129 1.62 11.36 -0.97
CA PHE A 129 2.49 11.55 -2.14
C PHE A 129 3.12 12.94 -2.14
N LYS A 130 2.31 13.99 -1.98
CA LYS A 130 2.79 15.37 -1.86
C LYS A 130 3.77 15.58 -0.70
N SER A 131 3.58 14.89 0.42
CA SER A 131 4.53 14.97 1.55
C SER A 131 5.94 14.51 1.17
N TYR A 132 6.06 13.54 0.26
CA TYR A 132 7.35 13.10 -0.26
C TYR A 132 7.90 14.07 -1.31
N GLU A 133 7.08 14.43 -2.30
CA GLU A 133 7.50 15.27 -3.43
C GLU A 133 7.88 16.70 -3.00
N ASP A 134 7.04 17.33 -2.18
CA ASP A 134 7.20 18.74 -1.82
C ASP A 134 8.04 18.93 -0.55
N PHE A 135 8.05 17.94 0.35
CA PHE A 135 8.68 18.06 1.69
C PHE A 135 9.74 16.99 1.98
N GLY A 136 10.00 16.05 1.06
CA GLY A 136 11.01 15.00 1.25
C GLY A 136 10.68 14.00 2.37
N MET A 137 9.42 13.94 2.82
CA MET A 137 9.02 13.05 3.90
C MET A 137 8.95 11.60 3.44
N VAL A 138 9.58 10.71 4.19
CA VAL A 138 9.61 9.27 3.88
C VAL A 138 8.55 8.49 4.66
N TYR A 139 8.10 7.39 4.08
CA TYR A 139 7.07 6.53 4.66
C TYR A 139 7.65 5.44 5.55
N SER A 140 7.04 5.27 6.72
CA SER A 140 7.30 4.13 7.62
C SER A 140 5.98 3.58 8.13
N ARG A 141 5.88 2.25 8.24
CA ARG A 141 4.72 1.54 8.76
C ARG A 141 5.18 0.57 9.83
N TYR A 142 4.52 0.63 10.99
CA TYR A 142 4.81 -0.23 12.13
C TYR A 142 3.57 -1.06 12.45
N LEU A 143 3.75 -2.37 12.57
CA LEU A 143 2.73 -3.26 13.13
C LEU A 143 2.82 -3.17 14.66
N PHE A 144 1.76 -2.71 15.31
CA PHE A 144 1.66 -2.75 16.77
C PHE A 144 0.73 -3.90 17.15
N GLU A 145 1.31 -5.04 17.52
CA GLU A 145 0.55 -6.10 18.18
C GLU A 145 0.41 -5.74 19.66
N LYS A 146 -0.82 -5.60 20.14
CA LYS A 146 -1.09 -5.41 21.56
C LYS A 146 -0.78 -6.74 22.25
N ILE A 147 0.44 -6.89 22.78
CA ILE A 147 0.79 -8.02 23.64
C ILE A 147 -0.16 -7.97 24.82
N LYS A 148 -1.08 -8.94 24.93
CA LYS A 148 -1.88 -9.15 26.14
C LYS A 148 -0.91 -9.54 27.26
N GLN A 149 -0.48 -8.56 28.05
CA GLN A 149 0.10 -8.84 29.36
C GLN A 149 -1.07 -9.28 30.24
N TRP A 150 -1.18 -10.58 30.45
CA TRP A 150 -2.04 -11.14 31.50
C TRP A 150 -1.35 -10.84 32.83
N ASN A 151 -1.99 -10.04 33.67
CA ASN A 151 -1.71 -9.95 35.09
C ASN A 151 -2.66 -10.88 35.84
#